data_AF-S8DJ00-F1
#
_entry.id   AF-S8DJ00-F1
#
_cell.length_a   1.000
_cell.length_b   1.000
_cell.length_c   1.000
_cell.angle_alpha   90.00
_cell.angle_beta   90.00
_cell.angle_gamma   90.00
#
_symmetry.space_group_name_H-M   'P 1'
#
loop_
_entity.id
_entity.type
_entity.pdbx_description
1 polymer ?
#
loop_
_entity_poly.entity_id
_entity_poly.type
_entity_poly.pdbx_seq_one_letter_code
_entity_poly.pdbx_strand_id
1 'polypeptide(L)'
;EDEPLALPSEFSASERRDMGLEALAVFERRIRVGHAYDLLDAVKQSVNHQGAFLLDKRRHARGQKDNTRSQQQVSDAAARTRSLAKLYNYNRDRLLALSEGEPSDVLKRINLKDDLKSKNWRAPRQQGDSREERAWIWTVVPPLGLHREFAALNPSIVDRVQWFRARADMSRVKEEINKLHAEFKRTRLGFDNMAQAWDVRTGAAELSEGAKAYAKKKASMFRTLASNCAAAFAK
;
A
#
# COMPACT_ATOMS: atom_id res chain seq x y z
N GLU A 1 -24.05 -28.03 24.61
CA GLU A 1 -23.06 -28.83 23.87
C GLU A 1 -21.72 -28.14 24.05
N ASP A 2 -21.01 -28.43 25.14
CA ASP A 2 -19.70 -27.83 25.48
C ASP A 2 -18.64 -28.92 25.59
N GLU A 3 -18.73 -29.96 24.76
CA GLU A 3 -17.70 -30.99 24.72
C GLU A 3 -16.56 -30.49 23.80
N PRO A 4 -15.32 -30.36 24.31
CA PRO A 4 -14.21 -29.85 23.53
C PRO A 4 -13.93 -30.80 22.36
N LEU A 5 -14.17 -30.30 21.15
CA LEU A 5 -13.94 -31.06 19.93
C LEU A 5 -12.44 -31.21 19.72
N ALA A 6 -11.89 -32.39 20.02
CA ALA A 6 -10.46 -32.67 19.87
C ALA A 6 -10.08 -32.68 18.37
N LEU A 7 -9.50 -31.57 17.90
CA LEU A 7 -9.12 -31.41 16.49
C LEU A 7 -7.68 -31.85 16.23
N PRO A 8 -7.33 -32.36 15.03
CA PRO A 8 -5.96 -32.74 14.71
C PRO A 8 -4.91 -31.65 14.97
N SER A 9 -5.25 -30.36 14.82
CA SER A 9 -4.37 -29.22 15.13
C SER A 9 -4.10 -28.97 16.62
N GLU A 10 -4.72 -29.72 17.52
CA GLU A 10 -4.47 -29.69 18.96
C GLU A 10 -3.41 -30.71 19.39
N PHE A 11 -3.10 -31.68 18.53
CA PHE A 11 -2.13 -32.73 18.76
C PHE A 11 -0.80 -32.45 18.05
N SER A 12 0.29 -32.91 18.65
CA SER A 12 1.63 -32.89 18.05
C SER A 12 1.69 -33.82 16.82
N ALA A 13 2.74 -33.67 15.99
CA ALA A 13 2.92 -34.53 14.82
C ALA A 13 3.17 -36.01 15.19
N SER A 14 3.75 -36.31 16.36
CA SER A 14 3.87 -37.66 16.89
C SER A 14 2.53 -38.23 17.33
N GLU A 15 1.76 -37.48 18.12
CA GLU A 15 0.45 -37.93 18.59
C GLU A 15 -0.54 -38.14 17.43
N ARG A 16 -0.49 -37.28 16.41
CA ARG A 16 -1.30 -37.47 15.19
C ARG A 16 -0.98 -38.77 14.46
N ARG A 17 0.29 -39.19 14.44
CA ARG A 17 0.73 -40.47 13.86
C ARG A 17 0.21 -41.63 14.68
N ASP A 18 0.42 -41.57 16.00
CA ASP A 18 0.02 -42.64 16.92
C ASP A 18 -1.51 -42.85 16.92
N MET A 19 -2.28 -41.77 16.78
CA MET A 19 -3.74 -41.79 16.71
C MET A 19 -4.32 -41.99 15.30
N GLY A 20 -3.48 -42.08 14.26
CA GLY A 20 -3.92 -42.24 12.87
C GLY A 20 -4.69 -41.04 12.28
N LEU A 21 -4.44 -39.83 12.77
CA LEU A 21 -5.16 -38.59 12.42
C LEU A 21 -4.58 -37.85 11.21
N GLU A 22 -3.59 -38.41 10.51
CA GLU A 22 -2.88 -37.74 9.42
C GLU A 22 -3.80 -37.29 8.27
N ALA A 23 -4.69 -38.19 7.82
CA ALA A 23 -5.64 -37.87 6.75
C ALA A 23 -6.60 -36.73 7.17
N LEU A 24 -7.06 -36.75 8.42
CA LEU A 24 -7.92 -35.69 8.97
C LEU A 24 -7.17 -34.36 9.09
N ALA A 25 -5.89 -34.38 9.46
CA ALA A 25 -5.05 -33.19 9.53
C ALA A 25 -4.89 -32.51 8.14
N VAL A 26 -4.83 -33.28 7.05
CA VAL A 26 -4.82 -32.73 5.69
C VAL A 26 -6.13 -32.00 5.35
N PHE A 27 -7.28 -32.60 5.67
CA PHE A 27 -8.58 -31.96 5.46
C PHE A 27 -8.76 -30.71 6.32
N GLU A 28 -8.41 -30.79 7.60
CA GLU A 28 -8.46 -29.66 8.52
C GLU A 28 -7.58 -28.51 8.01
N ARG A 29 -6.36 -28.80 7.55
CA ARG A 29 -5.47 -27.79 6.96
C ARG A 29 -6.14 -27.09 5.79
N ARG A 30 -6.76 -27.83 4.86
CA ARG A 30 -7.45 -27.26 3.69
C ARG A 30 -8.60 -26.34 4.10
N ILE A 31 -9.43 -26.77 5.06
CA ILE A 31 -10.53 -25.96 5.58
C ILE A 31 -10.00 -24.69 6.26
N ARG A 32 -8.96 -24.82 7.09
CA ARG A 32 -8.36 -23.69 7.78
C ARG A 32 -7.73 -22.68 6.82
N VAL A 33 -7.12 -23.14 5.72
CA VAL A 33 -6.60 -22.22 4.67
C VAL A 33 -7.73 -21.40 4.07
N GLY A 34 -8.86 -22.02 3.70
CA GLY A 34 -10.04 -21.29 3.22
C GLY A 34 -10.55 -20.29 4.26
N HIS A 35 -10.75 -20.77 5.49
CA HIS A 35 -11.22 -19.95 6.61
C HIS A 35 -10.27 -18.79 6.93
N ALA A 36 -8.96 -18.95 6.76
CA ALA A 36 -7.99 -17.87 6.93
C ALA A 36 -8.20 -16.74 5.92
N TYR A 37 -8.50 -17.04 4.65
CA TYR A 37 -8.82 -16.03 3.65
C TYR A 37 -10.17 -15.36 3.91
N ASP A 38 -11.19 -16.13 4.32
CA ASP A 38 -12.50 -15.59 4.69
C ASP A 38 -12.40 -14.64 5.90
N LEU A 39 -11.64 -15.03 6.94
CA LEU A 39 -11.36 -14.19 8.09
C LEU A 39 -10.58 -12.94 7.71
N LEU A 40 -9.64 -13.05 6.77
CA LEU A 40 -8.88 -11.90 6.28
C LEU A 40 -9.80 -10.90 5.56
N ASP A 41 -10.71 -11.37 4.71
CA ASP A 41 -11.70 -10.49 4.07
C ASP A 41 -12.66 -9.88 5.09
N ALA A 42 -13.10 -10.66 6.08
CA ALA A 42 -13.91 -10.13 7.19
C ALA A 42 -13.17 -9.04 7.99
N VAL A 43 -11.88 -9.22 8.28
CA VAL A 43 -11.03 -8.20 8.91
C VAL A 43 -10.94 -6.95 8.03
N LYS A 44 -10.64 -7.11 6.74
CA LYS A 44 -10.57 -6.00 5.78
C LYS A 44 -11.89 -5.21 5.75
N GLN A 45 -13.02 -5.87 5.64
CA GLN A 45 -14.34 -5.24 5.65
C GLN A 45 -14.61 -4.50 6.97
N SER A 46 -14.30 -5.15 8.11
CA SER A 46 -14.49 -4.56 9.44
C SER A 46 -13.63 -3.30 9.67
N VAL A 47 -12.37 -3.32 9.26
CA VAL A 47 -11.47 -2.15 9.31
C VAL A 47 -12.07 -0.98 8.51
N ASN A 48 -12.59 -1.24 7.31
CA ASN A 48 -13.23 -0.18 6.51
C ASN A 48 -14.50 0.36 7.14
N HIS A 49 -15.32 -0.50 7.75
CA HIS A 49 -16.52 -0.10 8.46
C HIS A 49 -16.19 0.77 9.67
N GLN A 50 -15.17 0.41 10.45
CA GLN A 50 -14.63 1.24 11.54
C GLN A 50 -14.16 2.60 11.01
N GLY A 51 -13.43 2.63 9.89
CA GLY A 51 -13.00 3.87 9.23
C GLY A 51 -14.18 4.74 8.81
N ALA A 52 -15.23 4.16 8.25
CA ALA A 52 -16.45 4.87 7.86
C ALA A 52 -17.14 5.52 9.06
N PHE A 53 -17.29 4.81 10.19
CA PHE A 53 -17.87 5.39 11.41
C PHE A 53 -17.02 6.51 12.00
N LEU A 54 -15.69 6.39 11.95
CA LEU A 54 -14.80 7.48 12.38
C LEU A 54 -15.02 8.76 11.56
N LEU A 55 -15.22 8.61 10.25
CA LEU A 55 -15.49 9.75 9.36
C LEU A 55 -16.88 10.33 9.61
N ASP A 56 -17.88 9.46 9.80
CA ASP A 56 -19.25 9.85 10.09
C ASP A 56 -19.33 10.65 11.40
N LYS A 57 -18.70 10.14 12.46
CA LYS A 57 -18.55 10.85 13.74
C LYS A 57 -17.95 12.24 13.56
N ARG A 58 -16.79 12.34 12.88
CA ARG A 58 -16.12 13.64 12.65
C ARG A 58 -17.04 14.61 11.91
N ARG A 59 -17.76 14.14 10.90
CA ARG A 59 -18.61 14.97 10.06
C ARG A 59 -19.89 15.41 10.76
N HIS A 60 -20.57 14.52 11.47
CA HIS A 60 -21.95 14.71 11.90
C HIS A 60 -22.17 14.84 13.41
N ALA A 61 -21.32 14.25 14.25
CA ALA A 61 -21.54 14.28 15.70
C ALA A 61 -21.27 15.68 16.26
N ARG A 62 -22.28 16.29 16.90
CA ARG A 62 -22.20 17.60 17.55
C ARG A 62 -22.83 17.54 18.94
N GLY A 63 -22.27 18.27 19.90
CA GLY A 63 -22.72 18.19 21.30
C GLY A 63 -22.37 16.86 21.99
N GLN A 64 -22.68 16.75 23.27
CA GLN A 64 -22.22 15.63 24.10
C GLN A 64 -22.93 14.31 23.76
N LYS A 65 -24.27 14.32 23.64
CA LYS A 65 -25.08 13.11 23.41
C LYS A 65 -24.70 12.38 22.11
N ASP A 66 -24.61 13.10 21.00
CA ASP A 66 -24.28 12.51 19.70
C ASP A 66 -22.83 12.04 19.67
N ASN A 67 -21.90 12.78 20.29
CA ASN A 67 -20.51 12.34 20.41
C ASN A 67 -20.37 11.04 21.19
N THR A 68 -21.11 10.87 22.29
CA THR A 68 -21.10 9.63 23.07
C THR A 68 -21.66 8.46 22.25
N ARG A 69 -22.80 8.66 21.57
CA ARG A 69 -23.41 7.62 20.72
C ARG A 69 -22.50 7.19 19.58
N SER A 70 -21.95 8.15 18.83
CA SER A 70 -21.03 7.84 17.73
C SER A 70 -19.71 7.25 18.23
N GLN A 71 -19.23 7.66 19.41
CA GLN A 71 -18.04 7.04 20.03
C GLN A 71 -18.30 5.57 20.40
N GLN A 72 -19.49 5.24 20.90
CA GLN A 72 -19.86 3.85 21.17
C GLN A 72 -19.83 3.02 19.89
N GLN A 73 -20.44 3.49 18.81
CA GLN A 73 -20.42 2.78 17.51
C GLN A 73 -19.00 2.54 16.98
N VAL A 74 -18.13 3.54 17.09
CA VAL A 74 -16.71 3.42 16.72
C VAL A 74 -16.00 2.38 17.59
N SER A 75 -16.25 2.41 18.90
CA SER A 75 -15.67 1.46 19.86
C SER A 75 -16.13 0.02 19.56
N ASP A 76 -17.42 -0.17 19.30
CA ASP A 76 -17.99 -1.48 18.98
C ASP A 76 -17.42 -2.04 17.66
N ALA A 77 -17.27 -1.19 16.63
CA ALA A 77 -16.65 -1.58 15.38
C ALA A 77 -15.16 -1.94 15.56
N ALA A 78 -14.44 -1.20 16.39
CA ALA A 78 -13.04 -1.50 16.72
C ALA A 78 -12.89 -2.80 17.52
N ALA A 79 -13.81 -3.05 18.47
CA ALA A 79 -13.85 -4.29 19.22
C ALA A 79 -14.10 -5.49 18.30
N ARG A 80 -15.08 -5.39 17.38
CA ARG A 80 -15.35 -6.43 16.36
C ARG A 80 -14.13 -6.70 15.48
N THR A 81 -13.48 -5.64 14.98
CA THR A 81 -12.27 -5.76 14.16
C THR A 81 -11.17 -6.51 14.90
N ARG A 82 -10.92 -6.17 16.17
CA ARG A 82 -9.93 -6.85 17.01
C ARG A 82 -10.29 -8.32 17.27
N SER A 83 -11.57 -8.62 17.49
CA SER A 83 -12.02 -10.01 17.69
C SER A 83 -11.82 -10.85 16.44
N LEU A 84 -12.14 -10.33 15.25
CA LEU A 84 -11.88 -11.00 13.98
C LEU A 84 -10.38 -11.22 13.74
N ALA A 85 -9.55 -10.22 14.04
CA ALA A 85 -8.11 -10.34 13.91
C ALA A 85 -7.50 -11.35 14.89
N LYS A 86 -8.03 -11.45 16.12
CA LYS A 86 -7.65 -12.50 17.08
C LYS A 86 -8.05 -13.88 16.57
N LEU A 87 -9.25 -14.03 16.01
CA LEU A 87 -9.72 -15.28 15.44
C LEU A 87 -8.87 -15.73 14.24
N TYR A 88 -8.48 -14.78 13.39
CA TYR A 88 -7.51 -15.02 12.31
C TYR A 88 -6.17 -15.51 12.86
N ASN A 89 -5.60 -14.81 13.85
CA ASN A 89 -4.33 -15.21 14.45
C ASN A 89 -4.41 -16.60 15.10
N TYR A 90 -5.53 -16.92 15.76
CA TYR A 90 -5.79 -18.25 16.29
C TYR A 90 -5.82 -19.31 15.18
N ASN A 91 -6.57 -19.06 14.11
CA ASN A 91 -6.64 -19.97 12.97
C ASN A 91 -5.24 -20.19 12.34
N ARG A 92 -4.46 -19.12 12.20
CA ARG A 92 -3.09 -19.16 11.70
C ARG A 92 -2.17 -19.99 12.59
N ASP A 93 -2.25 -19.82 13.90
CA ASP A 93 -1.42 -20.58 14.84
C ASP A 93 -1.73 -22.08 14.74
N ARG A 94 -3.00 -22.46 14.51
CA ARG A 94 -3.39 -23.85 14.21
C ARG A 94 -2.89 -24.34 12.85
N LEU A 95 -2.89 -23.48 11.83
CA LEU A 95 -2.29 -23.81 10.52
C LEU A 95 -0.80 -24.11 10.63
N LEU A 96 -0.07 -23.34 11.46
CA LEU A 96 1.35 -23.58 11.73
C LEU A 96 1.59 -24.91 12.45
N ALA A 97 0.75 -25.25 13.44
CA ALA A 97 0.83 -26.54 14.11
C ALA A 97 0.61 -27.71 13.14
N LEU A 98 -0.30 -27.54 12.16
CA LEU A 98 -0.57 -28.55 11.13
C LEU A 98 0.54 -28.67 10.08
N SER A 99 1.31 -27.60 9.82
CA SER A 99 2.36 -27.57 8.79
C SER A 99 3.78 -27.78 9.31
N GLU A 100 3.94 -28.31 10.52
CA GLU A 100 5.24 -28.52 11.18
C GLU A 100 6.11 -27.26 11.23
N GLY A 101 5.46 -26.09 11.24
CA GLY A 101 6.14 -24.81 11.35
C GLY A 101 6.59 -24.19 10.03
N GLU A 102 6.37 -24.80 8.86
CA GLU A 102 6.55 -24.11 7.57
C GLU A 102 5.32 -23.22 7.29
N PRO A 103 5.40 -21.90 7.50
CA PRO A 103 4.29 -21.01 7.19
C PRO A 103 4.23 -20.88 5.67
N SER A 104 3.02 -20.84 5.11
CA SER A 104 2.88 -20.14 3.83
C SER A 104 3.31 -18.68 4.07
N ASP A 105 4.37 -18.23 3.39
CA ASP A 105 4.94 -16.88 3.52
C ASP A 105 3.89 -15.77 3.28
N VAL A 106 2.82 -16.11 2.57
CA VAL A 106 1.71 -15.22 2.24
C VAL A 106 0.84 -14.89 3.46
N LEU A 107 0.63 -15.82 4.40
CA LEU A 107 -0.25 -15.63 5.56
C LEU A 107 0.56 -15.29 6.81
N LYS A 108 0.74 -13.98 7.05
CA LYS A 108 1.50 -13.45 8.20
C LYS A 108 0.60 -13.26 9.43
N ARG A 109 1.19 -13.08 10.60
CA ARG A 109 0.42 -12.78 11.83
C ARG A 109 -0.05 -11.33 11.78
N ILE A 110 -1.31 -11.06 12.12
CA ILE A 110 -1.84 -9.68 12.18
C ILE A 110 -1.37 -9.01 13.47
N ASN A 111 -0.69 -7.87 13.33
CA ASN A 111 -0.40 -6.97 14.44
C ASN A 111 -1.64 -6.12 14.77
N LEU A 112 -2.25 -6.39 15.94
CA LEU A 112 -3.49 -5.76 16.38
C LEU A 112 -3.41 -4.23 16.55
N LYS A 113 -2.20 -3.66 16.63
CA LYS A 113 -1.99 -2.22 16.80
C LYS A 113 -1.79 -1.51 15.45
N ASP A 114 -0.98 -2.10 14.58
CA ASP A 114 -0.51 -1.43 13.38
C ASP A 114 -1.27 -1.83 12.11
N ASP A 115 -1.66 -3.10 11.99
CA ASP A 115 -2.31 -3.61 10.77
C ASP A 115 -3.80 -3.25 10.68
N LEU A 116 -4.43 -2.89 11.80
CA LEU A 116 -5.88 -2.61 11.89
C LEU A 116 -6.23 -1.13 11.65
N LYS A 117 -5.31 -0.34 11.10
CA LYS A 117 -5.53 1.07 10.79
C LYS A 117 -6.28 1.21 9.47
N SER A 118 -7.45 1.85 9.52
CA SER A 118 -8.20 2.18 8.29
C SER A 118 -7.62 3.43 7.65
N LYS A 119 -7.41 3.36 6.33
CA LYS A 119 -7.15 4.57 5.52
C LYS A 119 -8.45 5.34 5.30
N ASN A 120 -8.37 6.67 5.36
CA ASN A 120 -9.50 7.51 4.94
C ASN A 120 -9.52 7.61 3.41
N TRP A 121 -10.39 6.82 2.78
CA TRP A 121 -10.52 6.85 1.32
C TRP A 121 -11.12 8.15 0.79
N ARG A 122 -11.88 8.91 1.59
CA ARG A 122 -12.56 10.13 1.13
C ARG A 122 -11.66 11.36 1.18
N ALA A 123 -10.54 11.31 1.92
CA ALA A 123 -9.61 12.43 1.93
C ALA A 123 -8.93 12.57 0.57
N PRO A 124 -8.80 13.80 0.03
CA PRO A 124 -7.85 14.06 -1.04
C PRO A 124 -6.44 13.74 -0.53
N ARG A 125 -5.57 13.37 -1.47
CA ARG A 125 -4.20 13.02 -1.15
C ARG A 125 -3.45 14.21 -0.58
N GLN A 126 -2.58 13.91 0.36
CA GLN A 126 -1.65 14.86 0.94
C GLN A 126 -0.21 14.47 0.59
N GLN A 127 0.67 15.47 0.61
CA GLN A 127 2.11 15.23 0.45
C GLN A 127 2.58 14.31 1.59
N GLY A 128 3.22 13.19 1.25
CA GLY A 128 3.66 12.17 2.23
C GLY A 128 2.87 10.86 2.18
N ASP A 129 1.67 10.85 1.59
CA ASP A 129 0.84 9.63 1.47
C ASP A 129 1.54 8.50 0.68
N SER A 130 2.49 8.85 -0.19
CA SER A 130 3.27 7.88 -0.98
C SER A 130 4.30 7.11 -0.15
N ARG A 131 4.68 7.61 1.04
CA ARG A 131 5.62 6.95 1.96
C ARG A 131 4.93 5.99 2.92
N GLU A 132 3.60 6.00 2.97
CA GLU A 132 2.83 5.14 3.86
C GLU A 132 2.74 3.73 3.23
N GLU A 133 3.54 2.80 3.75
CA GLU A 133 3.40 1.39 3.43
C GLU A 133 2.12 0.83 4.04
N ARG A 134 1.30 0.18 3.22
CA ARG A 134 0.06 -0.45 3.70
C ARG A 134 0.40 -1.72 4.46
N ALA A 135 -0.41 -2.02 5.47
CA ALA A 135 -0.39 -3.31 6.15
C ALA A 135 -0.49 -4.46 5.14
N TRP A 136 0.27 -5.53 5.38
CA TRP A 136 0.37 -6.68 4.48
C TRP A 136 -1.00 -7.33 4.20
N ILE A 137 -1.98 -7.20 5.11
CA ILE A 137 -3.35 -7.69 4.93
C ILE A 137 -3.99 -7.19 3.62
N TRP A 138 -3.55 -6.04 3.09
CA TRP A 138 -4.07 -5.43 1.88
C TRP A 138 -3.40 -5.90 0.59
N THR A 139 -2.26 -6.59 0.66
CA THR A 139 -1.52 -7.10 -0.51
C THR A 139 -1.76 -8.59 -0.75
N VAL A 140 -2.36 -9.28 0.23
CA VAL A 140 -2.67 -10.70 0.14
C VAL A 140 -3.81 -10.94 -0.82
N VAL A 141 -3.54 -11.81 -1.78
CA VAL A 141 -4.53 -12.37 -2.70
C VAL A 141 -4.55 -13.88 -2.46
N PRO A 142 -5.73 -14.51 -2.32
CA PRO A 142 -5.82 -15.96 -2.26
C PRO A 142 -5.08 -16.60 -3.45
N PRO A 143 -4.26 -17.65 -3.25
CA PRO A 143 -3.57 -18.34 -4.32
C PRO A 143 -4.62 -19.01 -5.21
N LEU A 144 -5.02 -18.32 -6.28
CA LEU A 144 -5.83 -18.90 -7.32
C LEU A 144 -4.94 -19.77 -8.21
N GLY A 145 -5.19 -21.06 -8.17
CA GLY A 145 -4.67 -22.02 -9.14
C GLY A 145 -5.20 -21.84 -10.56
N LEU A 146 -6.06 -20.86 -10.86
CA LEU A 146 -6.50 -20.59 -12.22
C LEU A 146 -6.93 -19.12 -12.38
N HIS A 147 -6.18 -18.37 -13.18
CA HIS A 147 -6.42 -16.96 -13.53
C HIS A 147 -7.83 -16.66 -14.09
N ARG A 148 -8.61 -17.70 -14.46
CA ARG A 148 -9.97 -17.60 -15.01
C ARG A 148 -11.08 -17.38 -13.99
N GLU A 149 -10.86 -17.64 -12.70
CA GLU A 149 -11.91 -17.54 -11.67
C GLU A 149 -11.84 -16.27 -10.80
N PHE A 150 -10.94 -15.32 -11.11
CA PHE A 150 -10.88 -14.06 -10.34
C PHE A 150 -12.18 -13.25 -10.42
N ALA A 151 -12.91 -13.39 -11.54
CA ALA A 151 -14.27 -12.85 -11.69
C ALA A 151 -15.31 -13.60 -10.84
N ALA A 152 -15.10 -14.89 -10.56
CA ALA A 152 -15.98 -15.71 -9.72
C ALA A 152 -15.75 -15.47 -8.21
N LEU A 153 -14.56 -15.02 -7.80
CA LEU A 153 -14.28 -14.72 -6.39
C LEU A 153 -15.07 -13.55 -5.80
N ASN A 154 -15.78 -12.76 -6.63
CA ASN A 154 -16.51 -11.57 -6.18
C ASN A 154 -15.71 -10.78 -5.12
N PRO A 155 -14.48 -10.32 -5.44
CA PRO A 155 -13.63 -9.63 -4.48
C PRO A 155 -14.43 -8.49 -3.85
N SER A 156 -14.32 -8.36 -2.53
CA SER A 156 -15.09 -7.38 -1.77
C SER A 156 -14.97 -6.00 -2.42
N ILE A 157 -16.03 -5.18 -2.35
CA ILE A 157 -16.03 -3.83 -2.94
C ILE A 157 -14.79 -3.04 -2.46
N VAL A 158 -14.38 -3.29 -1.22
CA VAL A 158 -13.16 -2.77 -0.60
C VAL A 158 -11.91 -3.10 -1.44
N ASP A 159 -11.66 -4.38 -1.71
CA ASP A 159 -10.47 -4.83 -2.45
C ASP A 159 -10.44 -4.23 -3.86
N ARG A 160 -11.59 -4.16 -4.54
CA ARG A 160 -11.70 -3.51 -5.86
C ARG A 160 -11.34 -2.04 -5.82
N VAL A 161 -11.92 -1.28 -4.88
CA VAL A 161 -11.62 0.15 -4.71
C VAL A 161 -10.14 0.39 -4.44
N GLN A 162 -9.52 -0.47 -3.63
CA GLN A 162 -8.09 -0.39 -3.34
C GLN A 162 -7.23 -0.65 -4.55
N TRP A 163 -7.58 -1.68 -5.33
CA TRP A 163 -6.87 -2.00 -6.56
C TRP A 163 -6.95 -0.86 -7.57
N PHE A 164 -8.13 -0.29 -7.81
CA PHE A 164 -8.29 0.85 -8.72
C PHE A 164 -7.45 2.06 -8.27
N ARG A 165 -7.39 2.33 -6.96
CA ARG A 165 -6.55 3.39 -6.42
C ARG A 165 -5.06 3.12 -6.61
N ALA A 166 -4.60 1.92 -6.28
CA ALA A 166 -3.21 1.52 -6.46
C ALA A 166 -2.78 1.50 -7.94
N ARG A 167 -3.71 1.19 -8.85
CA ARG A 167 -3.48 1.31 -10.28
C ARG A 167 -3.38 2.76 -10.73
N ALA A 168 -4.29 3.63 -10.28
CA ALA A 168 -4.25 5.06 -10.57
C ALA A 168 -2.99 5.73 -10.00
N ASP A 169 -2.56 5.30 -8.81
CA ASP A 169 -1.26 5.63 -8.20
C ASP A 169 -0.11 5.37 -9.16
N MET A 170 0.00 4.13 -9.62
CA MET A 170 1.08 3.71 -10.51
C MET A 170 1.06 4.48 -11.83
N SER A 171 -0.12 4.69 -12.43
CA SER A 171 -0.25 5.51 -13.64
C SER A 171 0.24 6.94 -13.45
N ARG A 172 -0.12 7.57 -12.32
CA ARG A 172 0.32 8.93 -11.99
C ARG A 172 1.82 9.00 -11.74
N VAL A 173 2.38 8.05 -10.99
CA VAL A 173 3.84 8.01 -10.75
C VAL A 173 4.59 7.87 -12.07
N LYS A 174 4.10 7.03 -13.00
CA LYS A 174 4.67 6.95 -14.36
C LYS A 174 4.59 8.27 -15.11
N GLU A 175 3.47 8.98 -15.00
CA GLU A 175 3.31 10.31 -15.61
C GLU A 175 4.30 11.32 -15.01
N GLU A 176 4.47 11.36 -13.69
CA GLU A 176 5.41 12.26 -13.01
C GLU A 176 6.87 11.94 -13.39
N ILE A 177 7.24 10.66 -13.52
CA ILE A 177 8.56 10.26 -14.05
C ILE A 177 8.74 10.80 -15.47
N ASN A 178 7.73 10.66 -16.33
CA ASN A 178 7.80 11.17 -17.70
C ASN A 178 7.88 12.70 -17.76
N LYS A 179 7.12 13.41 -16.91
CA LYS A 179 7.20 14.87 -16.78
C LYS A 179 8.59 15.30 -16.34
N LEU A 180 9.13 14.66 -15.31
CA LEU A 180 10.46 14.97 -14.79
C LEU A 180 11.54 14.76 -15.87
N HIS A 181 11.47 13.66 -16.63
CA HIS A 181 12.35 13.43 -17.78
C HIS A 181 12.22 14.52 -18.85
N ALA A 182 11.00 14.95 -19.16
CA ALA A 182 10.74 16.00 -20.14
C ALA A 182 11.23 17.37 -19.64
N GLU A 183 11.03 17.69 -18.37
CA GLU A 183 11.52 18.91 -17.72
C GLU A 183 13.04 18.97 -17.76
N PHE A 184 13.75 17.90 -17.36
CA PHE A 184 15.21 17.85 -17.44
C PHE A 184 15.74 18.12 -18.85
N LYS A 185 15.15 17.47 -19.87
CA LYS A 185 15.52 17.70 -21.27
C LYS A 185 15.29 19.14 -21.69
N ARG A 186 14.15 19.73 -21.30
CA ARG A 186 13.80 21.13 -21.61
C ARG A 186 14.71 22.12 -20.89
N THR A 187 15.06 21.88 -19.62
CA THR A 187 15.95 22.74 -18.85
C THR A 187 17.35 22.77 -19.46
N ARG A 188 17.89 21.60 -19.83
CA ARG A 188 19.17 21.52 -20.54
C ARG A 188 19.14 22.28 -21.86
N LEU A 189 18.14 21.99 -22.71
CA LEU A 189 18.00 22.68 -24.00
C LEU A 189 17.81 24.19 -23.83
N GLY A 190 17.07 24.63 -22.80
CA GLY A 190 16.92 26.02 -22.45
C GLY A 190 18.24 26.70 -22.10
N PHE A 191 19.10 26.04 -21.32
CA PHE A 191 20.45 26.54 -21.03
C PHE A 191 21.33 26.59 -22.28
N ASP A 192 21.31 25.54 -23.12
CA ASP A 192 22.07 25.51 -24.37
C ASP A 192 21.62 26.64 -25.33
N ASN A 193 20.32 26.83 -25.49
CA ASN A 193 19.75 27.92 -26.30
C ASN A 193 20.12 29.30 -25.74
N MET A 194 20.09 29.48 -24.42
CA MET A 194 20.51 30.74 -23.79
C MET A 194 22.00 30.99 -23.98
N ALA A 195 22.85 29.96 -23.87
CA ALA A 195 24.27 30.10 -24.15
C ALA A 195 24.51 30.56 -25.59
N GLN A 196 23.86 29.93 -26.56
CA GLN A 196 23.93 30.32 -27.96
C GLN A 196 23.42 31.74 -28.20
N ALA A 197 22.30 32.13 -27.58
CA ALA A 197 21.77 33.49 -27.69
C ALA A 197 22.78 34.54 -27.18
N TRP A 198 23.49 34.27 -26.09
CA TRP A 198 24.56 35.13 -25.60
C TRP A 198 25.79 35.14 -26.51
N ASP A 199 26.17 34.00 -27.10
CA ASP A 199 27.28 33.94 -28.06
C ASP A 199 27.00 34.78 -29.31
N VAL A 200 25.80 34.69 -29.87
CA VAL A 200 25.39 35.49 -31.05
C VAL A 200 25.53 36.98 -30.78
N ARG A 201 25.21 37.43 -29.56
CA ARG A 201 25.34 38.84 -29.17
C ARG A 201 26.79 39.32 -29.10
N THR A 202 27.78 38.43 -28.97
CA THR A 202 29.19 38.82 -28.97
C THR A 202 29.69 39.31 -30.33
N GLY A 203 29.03 38.88 -31.42
CA GLY A 203 29.37 39.25 -32.80
C GLY A 203 28.78 40.57 -33.29
N ALA A 204 27.93 41.23 -32.49
CA ALA A 204 27.34 42.50 -32.89
C ALA A 204 28.36 43.65 -32.81
N ALA A 205 28.45 44.42 -33.91
CA ALA A 205 29.45 45.47 -34.12
C ALA A 205 29.33 46.64 -33.14
N GLU A 206 28.13 46.90 -32.62
CA GLU A 206 27.80 48.04 -31.75
C GLU A 206 28.18 47.85 -30.27
N LEU A 207 28.68 46.67 -29.86
CA LEU A 207 29.00 46.41 -28.45
C LEU A 207 30.43 46.84 -28.08
N SER A 208 30.57 47.48 -26.91
CA SER A 208 31.86 47.74 -26.27
C SER A 208 32.57 46.43 -25.88
N GLU A 209 33.89 46.47 -25.71
CA GLU A 209 34.66 45.30 -25.28
C GLU A 209 34.18 44.73 -23.94
N GLY A 210 33.83 45.59 -22.99
CA GLY A 210 33.27 45.18 -21.70
C GLY A 210 31.92 44.44 -21.85
N ALA A 211 31.06 44.91 -22.74
CA ALA A 211 29.78 44.25 -23.03
C ALA A 211 29.98 42.89 -23.71
N LYS A 212 30.97 42.78 -24.62
CA LYS A 212 31.37 41.51 -25.25
C LYS A 212 31.91 40.51 -24.21
N ALA A 213 32.76 40.96 -23.30
CA ALA A 213 33.29 40.13 -22.21
C ALA A 213 32.18 39.62 -21.28
N TYR A 214 31.21 40.48 -20.95
CA TYR A 214 30.04 40.10 -20.15
C TYR A 214 29.16 39.06 -20.84
N ALA A 215 28.89 39.23 -22.14
CA ALA A 215 28.13 38.27 -22.93
C ALA A 215 28.82 36.89 -22.97
N LYS A 216 30.14 36.84 -23.19
CA LYS A 216 30.93 35.59 -23.11
C LYS A 216 30.85 34.94 -21.72
N LYS A 217 30.94 35.74 -20.65
CA LYS A 217 30.77 35.25 -19.27
C LYS A 217 29.39 34.62 -19.07
N LYS A 218 28.31 35.24 -19.57
CA LYS A 218 26.95 34.70 -19.49
C LYS A 218 26.78 33.42 -20.30
N ALA A 219 27.32 33.35 -21.51
CA ALA A 219 27.34 32.11 -22.29
C ALA A 219 28.04 30.97 -21.52
N SER A 220 29.22 31.22 -20.96
CA SER A 220 29.95 30.25 -20.13
C SER A 220 29.15 29.81 -18.89
N MET A 221 28.46 30.73 -18.22
CA MET A 221 27.60 30.43 -17.07
C MET A 221 26.48 29.45 -17.46
N PHE A 222 25.76 29.71 -18.56
CA PHE A 222 24.68 28.82 -19.02
C PHE A 222 25.18 27.44 -19.46
N ARG A 223 26.35 27.34 -20.12
CA ARG A 223 26.98 26.05 -20.43
C ARG A 223 27.31 25.25 -19.16
N THR A 224 27.79 25.94 -18.11
CA THR A 224 28.06 25.31 -16.81
C THR A 224 26.76 24.77 -16.18
N LEU A 225 25.68 25.55 -16.23
CA LEU A 225 24.36 25.11 -15.76
C LEU A 225 23.83 23.90 -16.54
N ALA A 226 24.01 23.85 -17.87
CA ALA A 226 23.66 22.70 -18.70
C ALA A 226 24.45 21.44 -18.31
N SER A 227 25.76 21.57 -18.10
CA SER A 227 26.62 20.47 -17.64
C SER A 227 26.21 19.96 -16.26
N ASN A 228 25.93 20.86 -15.32
CA ASN A 228 25.48 20.50 -13.97
C ASN A 228 24.13 19.78 -14.01
N CYS A 229 23.20 20.24 -14.86
CA CYS A 229 21.91 19.58 -15.06
C CYS A 229 22.08 18.16 -15.63
N ALA A 230 22.96 17.97 -16.63
CA ALA A 230 23.25 16.65 -17.18
C ALA A 230 23.91 15.71 -16.15
N ALA A 231 24.83 16.22 -15.33
CA ALA A 231 25.49 15.45 -14.28
C ALA A 231 24.51 15.05 -13.15
N ALA A 232 23.57 15.93 -12.80
CA ALA A 232 22.52 15.62 -11.82
C ALA A 232 21.54 14.56 -12.34
N PHE A 233 21.28 14.52 -13.64
CA PHE A 233 20.37 13.56 -14.26
C PHE A 233 20.99 12.16 -14.48
N ALA A 234 22.31 12.08 -14.61
CA ALA A 234 23.02 10.81 -14.80
C ALA A 234 23.25 10.00 -13.50
N LYS A 235 22.94 10.58 -12.34
CA LYS A 235 22.96 9.90 -11.04
C LYS A 235 21.63 9.21 -10.78
#